data_AF-A0A6L8F0A1-F1
#
_entry.id   AF-A0A6L8F0A1-F1
#
_cell.length_a   1.000
_cell.length_b   1.000
_cell.length_c   1.000
_cell.angle_alpha   90.00
_cell.angle_beta   90.00
_cell.angle_gamma   90.00
#
_symmetry.space_group_name_H-M   'P 1'
#
loop_
_entity.id
_entity.type
_entity.pdbx_description
1 polymer ?
#
loop_
_entity_poly.entity_id
_entity_poly.type
_entity_poly.pdbx_seq_one_letter_code
_entity_poly.pdbx_strand_id
1 'polypeptide(L)'
;MIDLNPKHFEIVQHILAKYVPKCEVRAFGSRVKWTAKDYSDLGLAVVGSKPLTLRQTGQLAEAFEESNLPIRVDILDWHRISEEFKKIITEEYEVIQGPETVTANEESGTIPKNSTPKNNRWDVVKLGDVVQINPRRTLPKKEKAFHLAMRDVEVYRRKITSHSSKEFRGSGARFQNGDTLLARITPCLENGKTVYVDCLQPNQIGHGSTEFIVLSGIEDKTDNLFIYYLARDPSLRTFAIHSMQGSTGRQRVDADSLRLFEFSLPPIEEQRRIAHILGTLDDKIEINRQMNETLEATARAIFKSWFVDFDPVKTKMEGRKPACMDTETAALFPSAFQDSPLGKIPQGWGVEKIGNLVEIVKGRSYRSRELRESDVALVTLKSIRRGGGYRPDGLKPYTGKYNPE
;
A
#
# COMPACT_ATOMS: atom_id res chain seq x y z
N MET A 1 7.34 -12.98 -27.25
CA MET A 1 8.28 -13.13 -26.10
C MET A 1 8.37 -11.81 -25.37
N ILE A 2 8.14 -11.77 -24.05
CA ILE A 2 8.11 -10.53 -23.26
C ILE A 2 9.38 -10.35 -22.42
N ASP A 3 9.74 -9.09 -22.13
CA ASP A 3 10.83 -8.70 -21.25
C ASP A 3 10.49 -9.00 -19.77
N LEU A 4 10.59 -10.28 -19.42
CA LEU A 4 10.38 -10.80 -18.08
C LEU A 4 11.28 -12.02 -17.82
N ASN A 5 11.87 -12.09 -16.63
CA ASN A 5 12.65 -13.25 -16.21
C ASN A 5 11.81 -14.55 -16.33
N PRO A 6 12.34 -15.66 -16.89
CA PRO A 6 11.60 -16.90 -17.07
C PRO A 6 10.93 -17.43 -15.79
N LYS A 7 11.59 -17.33 -14.62
CA LYS A 7 11.00 -17.77 -13.34
C LYS A 7 9.81 -16.90 -12.91
N HIS A 8 9.86 -15.61 -13.22
CA HIS A 8 8.73 -14.71 -12.96
C HIS A 8 7.61 -14.96 -13.96
N PHE A 9 7.94 -15.27 -15.21
CA PHE A 9 6.96 -15.67 -16.21
C PHE A 9 6.20 -16.93 -15.80
N GLU A 10 6.87 -17.94 -15.23
CA GLU A 10 6.22 -19.13 -14.67
C GLU A 10 5.21 -18.80 -13.56
N ILE A 11 5.54 -17.86 -12.66
CA ILE A 11 4.62 -17.39 -11.62
C ILE A 11 3.37 -16.76 -12.26
N VAL A 12 3.56 -15.90 -13.26
CA VAL A 12 2.46 -15.27 -14.00
C VAL A 12 1.57 -16.35 -14.63
N GLN A 13 2.15 -17.31 -15.33
CA GLN A 13 1.40 -18.40 -15.97
C GLN A 13 0.64 -19.25 -14.95
N HIS A 14 1.26 -19.57 -13.80
CA HIS A 14 0.60 -20.36 -12.76
C HIS A 14 -0.63 -19.65 -12.18
N ILE A 15 -0.52 -18.35 -11.91
CA ILE A 15 -1.63 -17.53 -11.40
C ILE A 15 -2.75 -17.45 -12.45
N LEU A 16 -2.43 -17.13 -13.70
CA LEU A 16 -3.43 -17.03 -14.77
C LEU A 16 -4.15 -18.36 -15.01
N ALA A 17 -3.43 -19.48 -15.02
CA ALA A 17 -4.00 -20.81 -15.20
C ALA A 17 -4.95 -21.19 -14.04
N LYS A 18 -4.67 -20.74 -12.82
CA LYS A 18 -5.50 -21.02 -11.66
C LYS A 18 -6.82 -20.24 -11.66
N TYR A 19 -6.78 -18.95 -12.01
CA TYR A 19 -7.91 -18.05 -11.80
C TYR A 19 -8.69 -17.72 -13.08
N VAL A 20 -8.04 -17.79 -14.26
CA VAL A 20 -8.65 -17.53 -15.58
C VAL A 20 -8.25 -18.58 -16.64
N PRO A 21 -8.34 -19.90 -16.37
CA PRO A 21 -7.79 -20.96 -17.23
C PRO A 21 -8.34 -20.99 -18.66
N LYS A 22 -9.56 -20.47 -18.86
CA LYS A 22 -10.28 -20.52 -20.15
C LYS A 22 -10.23 -19.20 -20.92
N CYS A 23 -9.47 -18.23 -20.42
CA CYS A 23 -9.34 -16.93 -21.06
C CYS A 23 -8.00 -16.86 -21.79
N GLU A 24 -8.03 -16.25 -22.97
CA GLU A 24 -6.79 -15.78 -23.58
C GLU A 24 -6.28 -14.59 -22.77
N VAL A 25 -4.97 -14.53 -22.52
CA VAL A 25 -4.35 -13.40 -21.81
C VAL A 25 -3.27 -12.81 -22.68
N ARG A 26 -3.41 -11.51 -22.96
CA ARG A 26 -2.48 -10.73 -23.77
C ARG A 26 -1.65 -9.83 -22.88
N ALA A 27 -0.33 -10.00 -22.91
CA ALA A 27 0.57 -9.01 -22.37
C ALA A 27 0.68 -7.83 -23.34
N PHE A 28 0.79 -6.60 -22.83
CA PHE A 28 0.95 -5.39 -23.62
C PHE A 28 1.82 -4.36 -22.89
N GLY A 29 2.21 -3.30 -23.59
CA GLY A 29 2.98 -2.19 -23.00
C GLY A 29 4.49 -2.41 -23.03
N SER A 30 5.22 -1.67 -22.18
CA SER A 30 6.68 -1.51 -22.30
C SER A 30 7.49 -2.81 -22.30
N ARG A 31 7.01 -3.85 -21.60
CA ARG A 31 7.64 -5.19 -21.54
C ARG A 31 7.43 -6.03 -22.78
N VAL A 32 6.39 -5.78 -23.56
CA VAL A 32 6.24 -6.36 -24.90
C VAL A 32 7.14 -5.63 -25.88
N LYS A 33 7.22 -4.30 -25.76
CA LYS A 33 8.02 -3.43 -26.64
C LYS A 33 9.53 -3.48 -26.36
N TRP A 34 9.99 -4.25 -25.37
CA TRP A 34 11.39 -4.28 -24.90
C TRP A 34 11.97 -2.90 -24.56
N THR A 35 11.11 -1.97 -24.13
CA THR A 35 11.47 -0.62 -23.67
C THR A 35 11.26 -0.46 -22.16
N ALA A 36 10.97 -1.56 -21.47
CA ALA A 36 10.73 -1.58 -20.05
C ALA A 36 12.00 -1.26 -19.26
N LYS A 37 11.81 -0.60 -18.12
CA LYS A 37 12.82 -0.48 -17.07
C LYS A 37 12.58 -1.60 -16.06
N ASP A 38 13.57 -1.87 -15.20
CA ASP A 38 13.48 -2.93 -14.19
C ASP A 38 12.21 -2.86 -13.33
N TYR A 39 11.70 -1.64 -13.09
CA TYR A 39 10.51 -1.38 -12.27
C TYR A 39 9.21 -1.17 -13.06
N SER A 40 9.23 -1.27 -14.40
CA SER A 40 8.02 -1.15 -15.20
C SER A 40 7.02 -2.25 -14.83
N ASP A 41 5.74 -1.91 -14.84
CA ASP A 41 4.64 -2.84 -14.66
C ASP A 41 4.54 -3.84 -15.82
N LEU A 42 3.83 -4.94 -15.58
CA LEU A 42 3.39 -5.88 -16.61
C LEU A 42 1.89 -5.66 -16.85
N GLY A 43 1.54 -5.11 -18.01
CA GLY A 43 0.15 -4.96 -18.44
C GLY A 43 -0.39 -6.26 -19.02
N LEU A 44 -1.47 -6.79 -18.44
CA LEU A 44 -2.16 -8.00 -18.88
C LEU A 44 -3.62 -7.69 -19.19
N ALA A 45 -4.07 -8.04 -20.38
CA ALA A 45 -5.46 -7.97 -20.79
C ALA A 45 -6.06 -9.37 -20.87
N VAL A 46 -7.08 -9.63 -20.06
CA VAL A 46 -7.80 -10.90 -20.03
C VAL A 46 -8.93 -10.85 -21.06
N VAL A 47 -8.79 -11.63 -22.11
CA VAL A 47 -9.70 -11.75 -23.24
C VAL A 47 -10.53 -13.02 -23.06
N GLY A 48 -11.64 -12.88 -22.35
CA GLY A 48 -12.65 -13.92 -22.18
C GLY A 48 -13.79 -13.80 -23.19
N SER A 49 -14.71 -14.76 -23.18
CA SER A 49 -16.01 -14.66 -23.88
C SER A 49 -17.07 -13.89 -23.07
N LYS A 50 -16.80 -13.64 -21.79
CA LYS A 50 -17.63 -12.87 -20.86
C LYS A 50 -16.74 -11.95 -20.02
N PRO A 51 -17.28 -10.82 -19.50
CA PRO A 51 -16.57 -9.99 -18.53
C PRO A 51 -16.14 -10.80 -17.30
N LEU A 52 -15.02 -10.43 -16.71
CA LEU A 52 -14.58 -10.99 -15.43
C LEU A 52 -15.54 -10.57 -14.32
N THR A 53 -15.90 -11.53 -13.48
CA THR A 53 -16.68 -11.25 -12.27
C THR A 53 -15.85 -10.44 -11.28
N LEU A 54 -16.49 -9.67 -10.41
CA LEU A 54 -15.78 -8.89 -9.38
C LEU A 54 -14.90 -9.77 -8.48
N ARG A 55 -15.37 -10.98 -8.17
CA ARG A 55 -14.62 -11.97 -7.39
C ARG A 55 -13.38 -12.46 -8.13
N GLN A 56 -13.49 -12.80 -9.41
CA GLN A 56 -12.34 -13.24 -10.22
C GLN A 56 -11.31 -12.12 -10.33
N THR A 57 -11.73 -10.88 -10.59
CA THR A 57 -10.84 -9.72 -10.63
C THR A 57 -10.14 -9.49 -9.29
N GLY A 58 -10.88 -9.56 -8.18
CA GLY A 58 -10.31 -9.42 -6.84
C GLY A 58 -9.32 -10.53 -6.48
N GLN A 59 -9.68 -11.80 -6.73
CA GLN A 59 -8.81 -12.95 -6.47
C GLN A 59 -7.56 -12.96 -7.33
N LEU A 60 -7.67 -12.53 -8.59
CA LEU A 60 -6.55 -12.44 -9.49
C LEU A 60 -5.60 -11.31 -9.06
N ALA A 61 -6.13 -10.13 -8.72
CA ALA A 61 -5.33 -9.02 -8.21
C ALA A 61 -4.61 -9.38 -6.90
N GLU A 62 -5.32 -9.96 -5.94
CA GLU A 62 -4.76 -10.44 -4.67
C GLU A 62 -3.66 -11.48 -4.90
N ALA A 63 -3.89 -12.47 -5.78
CA ALA A 63 -2.91 -13.50 -6.08
C ALA A 63 -1.61 -12.95 -6.70
N PHE A 64 -1.70 -11.92 -7.56
CA PHE A 64 -0.50 -11.25 -8.09
C PHE A 64 0.19 -10.39 -7.03
N GLU A 65 -0.56 -9.71 -6.17
CA GLU A 65 -0.03 -8.87 -5.09
C GLU A 65 0.67 -9.70 -4.00
N GLU A 66 0.19 -10.91 -3.71
CA GLU A 66 0.81 -11.87 -2.78
C GLU A 66 1.95 -12.68 -3.42
N SER A 67 2.16 -12.58 -4.73
CA SER A 67 3.18 -13.35 -5.44
C SER A 67 4.60 -12.80 -5.20
N ASN A 68 5.62 -13.63 -5.44
CA ASN A 68 7.02 -13.22 -5.37
C ASN A 68 7.50 -12.43 -6.62
N LEU A 69 6.58 -11.85 -7.40
CA LEU A 69 6.96 -11.03 -8.55
C LEU A 69 7.57 -9.71 -8.05
N PRO A 70 8.75 -9.29 -8.54
CA PRO A 70 9.36 -8.02 -8.14
C PRO A 70 8.73 -6.80 -8.82
N ILE A 71 7.70 -7.00 -9.63
CA ILE A 71 7.05 -5.99 -10.46
C ILE A 71 5.53 -6.06 -10.26
N ARG A 72 4.87 -4.91 -10.39
CA ARG A 72 3.42 -4.83 -10.36
C ARG A 72 2.83 -5.43 -11.66
N VAL A 73 1.71 -6.12 -11.52
CA VAL A 73 0.92 -6.62 -12.66
C VAL A 73 -0.39 -5.85 -12.72
N ASP A 74 -0.63 -5.16 -13.83
CA ASP A 74 -1.86 -4.43 -14.07
C ASP A 74 -2.79 -5.27 -14.96
N ILE A 75 -3.96 -5.62 -14.40
CA ILE A 75 -4.91 -6.50 -15.06
C ILE A 75 -6.09 -5.70 -15.58
N LEU A 76 -6.39 -5.89 -16.86
CA LEU A 76 -7.55 -5.33 -17.53
C LEU A 76 -8.49 -6.44 -18.01
N ASP A 77 -9.78 -6.28 -17.79
CA ASP A 77 -10.82 -7.08 -18.44
C ASP A 77 -11.11 -6.49 -19.82
N TRP A 78 -10.95 -7.28 -20.88
CA TRP A 78 -11.16 -6.84 -22.26
C TRP A 78 -12.54 -6.24 -22.51
N HIS A 79 -13.57 -6.64 -21.76
CA HIS A 79 -14.93 -6.11 -21.93
C HIS A 79 -15.14 -4.73 -21.31
N ARG A 80 -14.24 -4.31 -20.40
CA ARG A 80 -14.37 -3.08 -19.61
C ARG A 80 -13.46 -1.94 -20.09
N ILE A 81 -12.64 -2.20 -21.10
CA ILE A 81 -11.76 -1.21 -21.73
C ILE A 81 -12.43 -0.59 -22.96
N SER A 82 -12.13 0.68 -23.25
CA SER A 82 -12.71 1.40 -24.39
C SER A 82 -12.21 0.84 -25.73
N GLU A 83 -12.96 1.06 -26.81
CA GLU A 83 -12.58 0.61 -28.15
C GLU A 83 -11.28 1.24 -28.64
N GLU A 84 -11.00 2.49 -28.25
CA GLU A 84 -9.73 3.16 -28.52
C GLU A 84 -8.56 2.44 -27.83
N PHE A 85 -8.75 2.04 -26.57
CA PHE A 85 -7.70 1.34 -25.83
C PHE A 85 -7.49 -0.10 -26.32
N LYS A 86 -8.57 -0.78 -26.77
CA LYS A 86 -8.46 -2.07 -27.45
C LYS A 86 -7.61 -1.98 -28.71
N LYS A 87 -7.74 -0.91 -29.50
CA LYS A 87 -6.91 -0.68 -30.69
C LYS A 87 -5.43 -0.58 -30.31
N ILE A 88 -5.11 0.20 -29.27
CA ILE A 88 -3.72 0.35 -28.77
C ILE A 88 -3.13 -1.00 -28.36
N ILE A 89 -3.89 -1.84 -27.66
CA ILE A 89 -3.40 -3.18 -27.28
C ILE A 89 -3.28 -4.08 -28.51
N THR A 90 -4.22 -4.02 -29.45
CA THR A 90 -4.22 -4.86 -30.65
C THR A 90 -3.10 -4.51 -31.63
N GLU A 91 -2.59 -3.27 -31.59
CA GLU A 91 -1.41 -2.85 -32.37
C GLU A 91 -0.15 -3.62 -31.96
N GLU A 92 0.04 -3.90 -30.67
CA GLU A 92 1.26 -4.54 -30.18
C GLU A 92 1.03 -5.27 -28.84
N TYR A 93 0.89 -6.60 -28.93
CA TYR A 93 0.69 -7.48 -27.77
C TYR A 93 1.35 -8.84 -27.99
N GLU A 94 1.49 -9.59 -26.90
CA GLU A 94 1.98 -10.96 -26.88
C GLU A 94 1.00 -11.86 -26.14
N VAL A 95 0.60 -12.99 -26.74
CA VAL A 95 -0.28 -13.95 -26.07
C VAL A 95 0.55 -14.77 -25.08
N ILE A 96 0.24 -14.66 -23.79
CA ILE A 96 0.96 -15.36 -22.73
C ILE A 96 0.19 -16.54 -22.14
N GLN A 97 -1.11 -16.62 -22.44
CA GLN A 97 -1.98 -17.77 -22.19
C GLN A 97 -3.03 -17.87 -23.31
N GLY A 98 -3.18 -19.05 -23.92
CA GLY A 98 -4.19 -19.31 -24.94
C GLY A 98 -5.49 -19.89 -24.36
N PRO A 99 -6.58 -19.93 -25.14
CA PRO A 99 -7.87 -20.49 -24.70
C PRO A 99 -7.88 -22.01 -24.51
N GLU A 100 -6.83 -22.74 -24.94
CA GLU A 100 -6.76 -24.21 -24.89
C GLU A 100 -5.38 -24.76 -24.48
N THR A 101 -4.93 -24.46 -23.27
CA THR A 101 -3.83 -25.23 -22.65
C THR A 101 -4.29 -25.83 -21.33
N VAL A 102 -5.00 -26.95 -21.43
CA VAL A 102 -5.02 -27.98 -20.38
C VAL A 102 -4.62 -29.29 -21.05
N THR A 103 -3.32 -29.59 -21.08
CA THR A 103 -2.90 -30.99 -21.03
C THR A 103 -2.96 -31.42 -19.57
N ALA A 104 -4.01 -32.15 -19.24
CA ALA A 104 -4.12 -32.90 -18.01
C ALA A 104 -2.95 -33.88 -17.92
N ASN A 105 -2.04 -33.64 -16.99
CA ASN A 105 -1.37 -34.73 -16.28
C ASN A 105 -2.00 -34.77 -14.90
N GLU A 106 -3.05 -35.59 -14.77
CA GLU A 106 -3.36 -36.22 -13.50
C GLU A 106 -2.25 -37.22 -13.20
N GLU A 107 -1.19 -36.74 -12.55
CA GLU A 107 -0.42 -37.57 -11.66
C GLU A 107 -0.64 -37.04 -10.25
N SER A 108 -1.01 -37.96 -9.36
CA SER A 108 -1.05 -37.80 -7.91
C SER A 108 0.34 -37.40 -7.40
N GLY A 109 0.69 -36.14 -7.59
CA GLY A 109 1.87 -35.49 -7.04
C GLY A 109 1.39 -34.55 -5.97
N THR A 110 1.74 -34.87 -4.73
CA THR A 110 1.68 -33.95 -3.60
C THR A 110 2.14 -32.57 -4.06
N ILE A 111 1.33 -31.53 -3.80
CA ILE A 111 1.76 -30.13 -3.88
C ILE A 111 3.15 -30.09 -3.24
N PRO A 112 4.23 -29.68 -3.94
CA PRO A 112 5.45 -29.38 -3.24
C PRO A 112 5.09 -28.21 -2.35
N LYS A 113 4.78 -28.50 -1.08
CA LYS A 113 5.02 -27.59 0.03
C LYS A 113 6.31 -26.91 -0.35
N ASN A 114 6.30 -25.58 -0.46
CA ASN A 114 7.49 -24.75 -0.60
C ASN A 114 8.63 -25.56 -0.04
N SER A 115 9.48 -26.08 -0.92
CA SER A 115 10.70 -26.70 -0.48
C SER A 115 11.40 -25.54 0.19
N THR A 116 11.22 -25.46 1.50
CA THR A 116 12.20 -24.93 2.43
C THR A 116 13.50 -25.37 1.79
N PRO A 117 14.43 -24.46 1.44
CA PRO A 117 15.75 -24.90 1.04
C PRO A 117 16.21 -25.83 2.17
N LYS A 118 16.16 -27.14 1.90
CA LYS A 118 16.61 -28.19 2.81
C LYS A 118 18.12 -28.17 2.71
N ASN A 119 18.65 -27.15 3.34
CA ASN A 119 19.94 -27.02 3.95
C ASN A 119 19.77 -25.77 4.80
N ASN A 120 19.26 -25.94 6.02
CA ASN A 120 19.28 -24.87 6.99
C ASN A 120 20.77 -24.60 7.29
N ARG A 121 21.37 -23.67 6.52
CA ARG A 121 22.80 -23.32 6.61
C ARG A 121 23.10 -22.50 7.86
N TRP A 122 22.08 -22.15 8.63
CA TRP A 122 22.14 -21.20 9.73
C TRP A 122 21.75 -21.87 11.03
N ASP A 123 22.41 -21.44 12.11
CA ASP A 123 22.15 -21.97 13.44
C ASP A 123 20.79 -21.51 13.95
N VAL A 124 20.06 -22.44 14.57
CA VAL A 124 18.82 -22.12 15.27
C VAL A 124 19.17 -21.55 16.63
N VAL A 125 18.68 -20.33 16.90
CA VAL A 125 18.93 -19.61 18.15
C VAL A 125 17.63 -19.07 18.73
N LYS A 126 17.65 -18.74 20.02
CA LYS A 126 16.55 -18.03 20.68
C LYS A 126 16.73 -16.53 20.56
N LEU A 127 15.64 -15.79 20.35
CA LEU A 127 15.65 -14.34 20.19
C LEU A 127 16.35 -13.63 21.37
N GLY A 128 16.14 -14.11 22.60
CA GLY A 128 16.74 -13.53 23.79
C GLY A 128 18.27 -13.64 23.88
N ASP A 129 18.89 -14.56 23.13
CA ASP A 129 20.34 -14.79 23.16
C ASP A 129 21.12 -13.85 22.22
N VAL A 130 20.39 -13.25 21.26
CA VAL A 130 20.96 -12.49 20.14
C VAL A 130 20.37 -11.09 19.99
N VAL A 131 19.25 -10.79 20.67
CA VAL A 131 18.60 -9.47 20.70
C VAL A 131 18.36 -9.03 22.14
N GLN A 132 18.66 -7.76 22.45
CA GLN A 132 18.29 -7.14 23.72
C GLN A 132 16.81 -6.76 23.69
N ILE A 133 16.02 -7.40 24.56
CA ILE A 133 14.61 -7.07 24.77
C ILE A 133 14.47 -6.12 25.97
N ASN A 134 13.89 -4.95 25.73
CA ASN A 134 13.72 -3.84 26.66
C ASN A 134 15.05 -3.40 27.32
N PRO A 135 16.08 -3.02 26.54
CA PRO A 135 17.35 -2.55 27.10
C PRO A 135 17.14 -1.36 28.06
N ARG A 136 17.93 -1.34 29.14
CA ARG A 136 17.86 -0.28 30.15
C ARG A 136 18.50 0.98 29.60
N ARG A 137 17.73 2.07 29.58
CA ARG A 137 18.18 3.41 29.21
C ARG A 137 17.79 4.43 30.27
N THR A 138 18.58 5.49 30.38
CA THR A 138 18.35 6.58 31.34
C THR A 138 17.81 7.80 30.60
N LEU A 139 16.76 8.39 31.15
CA LEU A 139 16.20 9.66 30.69
C LEU A 139 15.79 10.48 31.92
N PRO A 140 16.27 11.72 32.09
CA PRO A 140 15.92 12.55 33.25
C PRO A 140 14.41 12.81 33.35
N LYS A 141 13.87 12.80 34.57
CA LYS A 141 12.46 13.13 34.81
C LYS A 141 12.24 14.64 34.60
N LYS A 142 11.03 15.01 34.19
CA LYS A 142 10.58 16.40 33.95
C LYS A 142 11.30 17.10 32.78
N GLU A 143 12.09 16.38 32.01
CA GLU A 143 12.70 16.90 30.78
C GLU A 143 11.77 16.63 29.59
N LYS A 144 11.57 17.64 28.73
CA LYS A 144 10.87 17.46 27.46
C LYS A 144 11.79 16.70 26.51
N ALA A 145 11.35 15.52 26.09
CA ALA A 145 12.07 14.67 25.18
C ALA A 145 11.15 14.17 24.06
N PHE A 146 11.76 13.62 23.02
CA PHE A 146 11.06 12.96 21.92
C PHE A 146 10.08 11.91 22.47
N HIS A 147 8.82 12.02 22.08
CA HIS A 147 7.76 11.15 22.55
C HIS A 147 6.98 10.52 21.39
N LEU A 148 6.99 9.19 21.32
CA LEU A 148 6.19 8.41 20.39
C LEU A 148 4.98 7.79 21.09
N ALA A 149 3.76 8.17 20.70
CA ALA A 149 2.56 7.49 21.16
C ALA A 149 2.16 6.35 20.20
N MET A 150 1.46 5.34 20.71
CA MET A 150 1.00 4.20 19.90
C MET A 150 0.09 4.61 18.73
N ARG A 151 -0.63 5.73 18.88
CA ARG A 151 -1.49 6.28 17.83
C ARG A 151 -0.70 6.91 16.67
N ASP A 152 0.53 7.34 16.94
CA ASP A 152 1.41 8.00 15.97
C ASP A 152 2.21 6.96 15.15
N VAL A 153 2.12 5.67 15.53
CA VAL A 153 2.67 4.56 14.75
C VAL A 153 1.67 4.13 13.68
N GLU A 154 2.08 4.30 12.43
CA GLU A 154 1.38 3.81 11.26
C GLU A 154 1.59 2.31 11.07
N VAL A 155 0.61 1.65 10.46
CA VAL A 155 0.68 0.23 10.15
C VAL A 155 1.51 0.03 8.88
N TYR A 156 2.40 -0.97 8.90
CA TYR A 156 3.26 -1.34 7.77
C TYR A 156 4.23 -0.25 7.27
N ARG A 157 4.48 0.83 8.01
CA ARG A 157 5.45 1.88 7.66
C ARG A 157 6.67 1.81 8.58
N ARG A 158 7.87 1.79 7.99
CA ARG A 158 9.14 1.73 8.73
C ARG A 158 9.48 2.99 9.50
N LYS A 159 9.25 4.16 8.88
CA LYS A 159 9.65 5.45 9.43
C LYS A 159 8.62 6.02 10.41
N ILE A 160 9.12 6.78 11.38
CA ILE A 160 8.30 7.61 12.26
C ILE A 160 8.02 8.94 11.56
N THR A 161 6.77 9.15 11.16
CA THR A 161 6.30 10.36 10.43
C THR A 161 5.66 11.39 11.33
N SER A 162 5.09 10.94 12.45
CA SER A 162 4.42 11.75 13.46
C SER A 162 4.98 11.44 14.83
N HIS A 163 5.29 12.48 15.58
CA HIS A 163 5.75 12.38 16.96
C HIS A 163 5.42 13.67 17.71
N SER A 164 5.63 13.66 19.02
CA SER A 164 5.45 14.83 19.87
C SER A 164 6.66 15.04 20.78
N SER A 165 6.76 16.21 21.41
CA SER A 165 7.69 16.44 22.50
C SER A 165 6.90 16.46 23.81
N LYS A 166 7.24 15.57 24.75
CA LYS A 166 6.57 15.48 26.06
C LYS A 166 7.58 15.31 27.19
N GLU A 167 7.20 15.83 28.35
CA GLU A 167 7.93 15.60 29.58
C GLU A 167 7.95 14.12 29.97
N PHE A 168 9.13 13.59 30.26
CA PHE A 168 9.25 12.23 30.77
C PHE A 168 8.87 12.18 32.25
N ARG A 169 7.81 11.41 32.56
CA ARG A 169 7.26 11.27 33.93
C ARG A 169 7.78 10.03 34.68
N GLY A 170 8.72 9.29 34.10
CA GLY A 170 9.29 8.09 34.72
C GLY A 170 8.65 6.77 34.28
N SER A 171 7.60 6.80 33.46
CA SER A 171 6.97 5.61 32.85
C SER A 171 6.99 5.71 31.32
N GLY A 172 7.08 4.56 30.65
CA GLY A 172 7.17 4.47 29.19
C GLY A 172 8.40 3.71 28.72
N ALA A 173 8.32 3.18 27.49
CA ALA A 173 9.47 2.59 26.82
C ALA A 173 10.52 3.67 26.52
N ARG A 174 11.81 3.32 26.60
CA ARG A 174 12.93 4.22 26.29
C ARG A 174 13.75 3.62 25.17
N PHE A 175 14.02 4.41 24.15
CA PHE A 175 14.61 3.94 22.90
C PHE A 175 15.60 4.93 22.31
N GLN A 176 16.44 4.47 21.39
CA GLN A 176 17.43 5.26 20.66
C GLN A 176 17.42 4.87 19.18
N ASN A 177 18.18 5.58 18.35
CA ASN A 177 18.34 5.19 16.94
C ASN A 177 18.90 3.77 16.81
N GLY A 178 18.34 3.02 15.86
CA GLY A 178 18.64 1.60 15.65
C GLY A 178 17.65 0.66 16.34
N ASP A 179 16.82 1.13 17.26
CA ASP A 179 15.85 0.26 17.91
C ASP A 179 14.66 -0.06 17.02
N THR A 180 14.10 -1.24 17.23
CA THR A 180 12.77 -1.61 16.75
C THR A 180 11.76 -1.52 17.89
N LEU A 181 10.65 -0.81 17.67
CA LEU A 181 9.55 -0.72 18.61
C LEU A 181 8.39 -1.58 18.11
N LEU A 182 8.13 -2.67 18.82
CA LEU A 182 7.04 -3.60 18.55
C LEU A 182 5.87 -3.32 19.50
N ALA A 183 4.66 -3.20 18.97
CA ALA A 183 3.47 -3.08 19.81
C ALA A 183 3.24 -4.37 20.61
N ARG A 184 2.90 -4.26 21.90
CA ARG A 184 2.65 -5.42 22.75
C ARG A 184 1.18 -5.77 22.96
N ILE A 185 0.26 -4.88 22.59
CA ILE A 185 -1.16 -4.92 22.99
C ILE A 185 -2.09 -5.11 21.78
N THR A 186 -3.20 -5.81 21.98
CA THR A 186 -4.31 -5.91 21.01
C THR A 186 -5.04 -4.57 20.84
N PRO A 187 -5.48 -4.19 19.62
CA PRO A 187 -5.22 -4.85 18.34
C PRO A 187 -3.95 -4.33 17.66
N CYS A 188 -3.09 -3.56 18.34
CA CYS A 188 -1.94 -2.91 17.72
C CYS A 188 -0.90 -3.92 17.20
N LEU A 189 -0.59 -4.96 17.97
CA LEU A 189 0.27 -6.05 17.52
C LEU A 189 -0.37 -6.85 16.37
N GLU A 190 -1.64 -7.19 16.51
CA GLU A 190 -2.45 -7.90 15.51
C GLU A 190 -2.64 -7.10 14.23
N ASN A 191 -2.47 -5.78 14.25
CA ASN A 191 -2.47 -4.94 13.06
C ASN A 191 -1.06 -4.78 12.49
N GLY A 192 0.00 -5.24 13.18
CA GLY A 192 1.37 -5.14 12.69
C GLY A 192 2.02 -3.78 12.93
N LYS A 193 1.65 -3.10 14.03
CA LYS A 193 2.33 -1.86 14.44
C LYS A 193 3.75 -2.17 14.94
N THR A 194 4.71 -1.96 14.05
CA THR A 194 6.15 -2.10 14.30
C THR A 194 6.87 -0.97 13.58
N VAL A 195 7.77 -0.27 14.26
CA VAL A 195 8.49 0.88 13.69
C VAL A 195 9.99 0.80 14.00
N TYR A 196 10.81 1.32 13.10
CA TYR A 196 12.26 1.45 13.27
C TYR A 196 12.59 2.89 13.69
N VAL A 197 13.47 3.06 14.66
CA VAL A 197 13.86 4.39 15.15
C VAL A 197 15.11 4.85 14.39
N ASP A 198 14.96 5.84 13.52
CA ASP A 198 16.04 6.44 12.72
C ASP A 198 16.04 7.98 12.71
N CYS A 199 15.15 8.61 13.49
CA CYS A 199 14.87 10.04 13.42
C CYS A 199 15.34 10.86 14.63
N LEU A 200 16.01 10.24 15.60
CA LEU A 200 16.53 10.94 16.78
C LEU A 200 17.87 11.64 16.46
N GLN A 201 18.20 12.68 17.21
CA GLN A 201 19.54 13.27 17.16
C GLN A 201 20.59 12.26 17.64
N PRO A 202 21.87 12.39 17.23
CA PRO A 202 22.94 11.52 17.71
C PRO A 202 22.97 11.45 19.25
N ASN A 203 23.04 10.23 19.80
CA ASN A 203 23.02 9.94 21.24
C ASN A 203 21.77 10.40 22.02
N GLN A 204 20.70 10.81 21.32
CA GLN A 204 19.44 11.18 21.96
C GLN A 204 18.64 9.93 22.35
N ILE A 205 18.06 9.97 23.55
CA ILE A 205 17.10 8.97 24.03
C ILE A 205 15.68 9.51 23.88
N GLY A 206 14.85 8.76 23.16
CA GLY A 206 13.41 8.98 23.09
C GLY A 206 12.66 8.18 24.15
N HIS A 207 11.43 8.58 24.43
CA HIS A 207 10.47 7.81 25.22
C HIS A 207 9.16 7.61 24.47
N GLY A 208 8.35 6.66 24.92
CA GLY A 208 7.07 6.40 24.29
C GLY A 208 6.09 5.65 25.17
N SER A 209 5.03 5.15 24.55
CA SER A 209 4.03 4.32 25.23
C SER A 209 4.66 3.17 26.03
N THR A 210 4.06 2.82 27.16
CA THR A 210 4.38 1.59 27.91
C THR A 210 4.00 0.31 27.15
N GLU A 211 3.24 0.46 26.06
CA GLU A 211 2.78 -0.64 25.22
C GLU A 211 3.77 -0.98 24.09
N PHE A 212 4.99 -0.43 24.12
CA PHE A 212 6.08 -0.86 23.24
C PHE A 212 6.97 -1.90 23.95
N ILE A 213 7.34 -2.93 23.20
CA ILE A 213 8.52 -3.74 23.47
C ILE A 213 9.64 -3.18 22.59
N VAL A 214 10.78 -2.86 23.21
CA VAL A 214 11.95 -2.33 22.51
C VAL A 214 12.90 -3.48 22.21
N LEU A 215 13.25 -3.66 20.94
CA LEU A 215 14.23 -4.65 20.49
C LEU A 215 15.46 -3.92 19.97
N SER A 216 16.64 -4.31 20.46
CA SER A 216 17.91 -3.70 20.09
C SER A 216 18.96 -4.78 19.82
N GLY A 217 19.79 -4.56 18.80
CA GLY A 217 20.85 -5.48 18.41
C GLY A 217 21.91 -5.65 19.49
N ILE A 218 22.41 -6.86 19.61
CA ILE A 218 23.67 -7.12 20.32
C ILE A 218 24.78 -7.00 19.28
N GLU A 219 25.80 -6.20 19.60
CA GLU A 219 26.97 -5.99 18.75
C GLU A 219 27.58 -7.33 18.30
N ASP A 220 27.97 -7.39 17.03
CA ASP A 220 28.50 -8.57 16.32
C ASP A 220 27.57 -9.80 16.24
N LYS A 221 26.37 -9.77 16.84
CA LYS A 221 25.38 -10.85 16.75
C LYS A 221 24.25 -10.52 15.79
N THR A 222 23.65 -9.35 15.93
CA THR A 222 22.43 -9.01 15.20
C THR A 222 22.42 -7.58 14.69
N ASP A 223 22.11 -7.43 13.40
CA ASP A 223 21.90 -6.12 12.78
C ASP A 223 20.56 -5.50 13.20
N ASN A 224 20.58 -4.21 13.51
CA ASN A 224 19.40 -3.47 14.01
C ASN A 224 18.25 -3.41 12.99
N LEU A 225 18.58 -3.22 11.72
CA LEU A 225 17.58 -3.17 10.66
C LEU A 225 17.07 -4.58 10.31
N PHE A 226 17.91 -5.60 10.43
CA PHE A 226 17.45 -6.99 10.37
C PHE A 226 16.41 -7.30 11.45
N ILE A 227 16.60 -6.84 12.69
CA ILE A 227 15.62 -7.02 13.79
C ILE A 227 14.27 -6.39 13.42
N TYR A 228 14.28 -5.23 12.78
CA TYR A 228 13.06 -4.59 12.31
C TYR A 228 12.26 -5.50 11.37
N TYR A 229 12.93 -6.10 10.39
CA TYR A 229 12.30 -7.02 9.44
C TYR A 229 11.90 -8.33 10.10
N LEU A 230 12.71 -8.87 11.01
CA LEU A 230 12.39 -10.05 11.79
C LEU A 230 11.12 -9.82 12.64
N ALA A 231 10.98 -8.65 13.27
CA ALA A 231 9.80 -8.28 14.07
C ALA A 231 8.50 -8.16 13.24
N ARG A 232 8.62 -8.11 11.90
CA ARG A 232 7.51 -8.12 10.95
C ARG A 232 7.31 -9.48 10.30
N ASP A 233 8.21 -10.42 10.52
CA ASP A 233 8.10 -11.77 9.97
C ASP A 233 6.83 -12.45 10.53
N PRO A 234 6.05 -13.14 9.68
CA PRO A 234 4.84 -13.82 10.12
C PRO A 234 5.08 -14.83 11.24
N SER A 235 6.23 -15.49 11.31
CA SER A 235 6.52 -16.49 12.34
C SER A 235 6.68 -15.85 13.72
N LEU A 236 7.48 -14.78 13.85
CA LEU A 236 7.66 -14.07 15.11
C LEU A 236 6.35 -13.38 15.52
N ARG A 237 5.64 -12.76 14.59
CA ARG A 237 4.37 -12.09 14.89
C ARG A 237 3.29 -13.08 15.33
N THR A 238 3.19 -14.21 14.66
CA THR A 238 2.26 -15.29 15.04
C THR A 238 2.60 -15.83 16.41
N PHE A 239 3.88 -16.09 16.69
CA PHE A 239 4.33 -16.51 18.01
C PHE A 239 3.96 -15.48 19.09
N ALA A 240 4.22 -14.20 18.83
CA ALA A 240 3.88 -13.11 19.74
C ALA A 240 2.37 -13.09 20.03
N ILE A 241 1.51 -13.15 19.00
CA ILE A 241 0.04 -13.15 19.15
C ILE A 241 -0.43 -14.35 19.98
N HIS A 242 0.10 -15.55 19.75
CA HIS A 242 -0.28 -16.73 20.54
C HIS A 242 0.19 -16.67 22.00
N SER A 243 1.23 -15.89 22.30
CA SER A 243 1.72 -15.70 23.67
C SER A 243 0.94 -14.64 24.47
N MET A 244 -0.06 -13.99 23.88
CA MET A 244 -0.78 -12.90 24.51
C MET A 244 -1.66 -13.37 25.68
N GLN A 245 -1.58 -12.63 26.79
CA GLN A 245 -2.35 -12.90 28.01
C GLN A 245 -3.24 -11.71 28.39
N GLY A 246 -4.35 -11.97 29.08
CA GLY A 246 -5.28 -10.96 29.58
C GLY A 246 -6.71 -11.14 29.10
N SER A 247 -7.58 -10.18 29.43
CA SER A 247 -9.00 -10.20 29.06
C SER A 247 -9.22 -9.89 27.57
N THR A 248 -10.32 -10.41 27.02
CA THR A 248 -10.73 -10.23 25.62
C THR A 248 -10.71 -8.75 25.22
N GLY A 249 -9.97 -8.41 24.15
CA GLY A 249 -9.82 -7.04 23.64
C GLY A 249 -8.74 -6.20 24.31
N ARG A 250 -8.08 -6.68 25.37
CA ARG A 250 -6.92 -6.00 25.99
C ARG A 250 -5.81 -6.96 26.40
N GLN A 251 -5.50 -7.91 25.52
CA GLN A 251 -4.42 -8.86 25.74
C GLN A 251 -3.06 -8.21 25.46
N ARG A 252 -2.02 -8.72 26.12
CA ARG A 252 -0.65 -8.25 25.99
C ARG A 252 0.33 -9.40 25.87
N VAL A 253 1.33 -9.19 25.03
CA VAL A 253 2.54 -10.01 25.02
C VAL A 253 3.37 -9.68 26.24
N ASP A 254 3.75 -10.72 26.97
CA ASP A 254 4.82 -10.63 27.94
C ASP A 254 6.18 -10.63 27.23
N ALA A 255 7.06 -9.70 27.60
CA ALA A 255 8.32 -9.51 26.89
C ALA A 255 9.27 -10.70 27.04
N ASP A 256 9.17 -11.43 28.16
CA ASP A 256 10.00 -12.62 28.39
C ASP A 256 9.56 -13.81 27.53
N SER A 257 8.28 -13.87 27.15
CA SER A 257 7.79 -14.88 26.19
C SER A 257 8.49 -14.75 24.84
N LEU A 258 8.74 -13.52 24.36
CA LEU A 258 9.47 -13.28 23.11
C LEU A 258 10.91 -13.79 23.14
N ARG A 259 11.55 -13.87 24.31
CA ARG A 259 12.92 -14.39 24.43
C ARG A 259 13.03 -15.84 23.99
N LEU A 260 11.94 -16.61 24.09
CA LEU A 260 11.87 -18.03 23.78
C LEU A 260 11.62 -18.32 22.30
N PHE A 261 11.36 -17.30 21.48
CA PHE A 261 11.14 -17.49 20.05
C PHE A 261 12.42 -18.02 19.38
N GLU A 262 12.30 -19.15 18.68
CA GLU A 262 13.39 -19.80 17.96
C GLU A 262 13.33 -19.48 16.47
N PHE A 263 14.46 -19.14 15.88
CA PHE A 263 14.59 -18.87 14.45
C PHE A 263 15.99 -19.20 13.94
N SER A 264 16.13 -19.33 12.63
CA SER A 264 17.42 -19.55 11.99
C SER A 264 18.12 -18.21 11.78
N LEU A 265 19.26 -17.99 12.44
CA LEU A 265 19.97 -16.71 12.41
C LEU A 265 21.05 -16.72 11.33
N PRO A 266 20.94 -15.89 10.27
CA PRO A 266 22.02 -15.72 9.31
C PRO A 266 23.29 -15.15 9.96
N PRO A 267 24.49 -15.40 9.40
CA PRO A 267 25.69 -14.65 9.76
C PRO A 267 25.49 -13.14 9.60
N ILE A 268 26.19 -12.33 10.39
CA ILE A 268 25.98 -10.87 10.47
C ILE A 268 26.03 -10.16 9.10
N GLU A 269 26.93 -10.57 8.21
CA GLU A 269 27.03 -10.02 6.86
C GLU A 269 25.82 -10.34 5.99
N GLU A 270 25.24 -11.53 6.16
CA GLU A 270 24.03 -11.94 5.45
C GLU A 270 22.79 -11.22 6.00
N GLN A 271 22.72 -11.01 7.33
CA GLN A 271 21.69 -10.18 7.95
C GLN A 271 21.71 -8.75 7.37
N ARG A 272 22.90 -8.13 7.28
CA ARG A 272 23.09 -6.80 6.69
C ARG A 272 22.64 -6.75 5.23
N ARG A 273 22.94 -7.77 4.44
CA ARG A 273 22.48 -7.88 3.03
C ARG A 273 20.96 -7.97 2.92
N ILE A 274 20.33 -8.85 3.72
CA ILE A 274 18.88 -8.99 3.77
C ILE A 274 18.23 -7.65 4.15
N ALA A 275 18.72 -7.05 5.24
CA ALA A 275 18.22 -5.77 5.74
C ALA A 275 18.41 -4.63 4.73
N HIS A 276 19.53 -4.62 4.00
CA HIS A 276 19.77 -3.65 2.95
C HIS A 276 18.77 -3.78 1.80
N ILE A 277 18.56 -4.99 1.27
CA ILE A 277 17.61 -5.23 0.16
C ILE A 277 16.20 -4.80 0.56
N LEU A 278 15.70 -5.31 1.69
CA LEU A 278 14.37 -4.94 2.20
C LEU A 278 14.28 -3.44 2.52
N GLY A 279 15.37 -2.87 3.03
CA GLY A 279 15.49 -1.45 3.30
C GLY A 279 15.37 -0.56 2.08
N THR A 280 16.02 -0.93 0.99
CA THR A 280 15.95 -0.19 -0.27
C THR A 280 14.53 -0.19 -0.86
N LEU A 281 13.78 -1.28 -0.68
CA LEU A 281 12.38 -1.37 -1.08
C LEU A 281 11.50 -0.45 -0.21
N ASP A 282 11.67 -0.47 1.11
CA ASP A 282 10.96 0.44 2.02
C ASP A 282 11.26 1.92 1.72
N ASP A 283 12.52 2.25 1.41
CA ASP A 283 12.89 3.62 1.01
C ASP A 283 12.22 4.04 -0.30
N LYS A 284 12.11 3.12 -1.27
CA LYS A 284 11.38 3.39 -2.53
C LYS A 284 9.88 3.58 -2.28
N ILE A 285 9.27 2.81 -1.39
CA ILE A 285 7.86 2.98 -0.99
C ILE A 285 7.67 4.36 -0.36
N GLU A 286 8.59 4.78 0.50
CA GLU A 286 8.53 6.08 1.16
C GLU A 286 8.68 7.24 0.16
N ILE A 287 9.62 7.15 -0.78
CA ILE A 287 9.79 8.13 -1.87
C ILE A 287 8.51 8.23 -2.70
N ASN A 288 7.89 7.10 -3.05
CA ASN A 288 6.64 7.09 -3.81
C ASN A 288 5.49 7.75 -3.04
N ARG A 289 5.41 7.58 -1.72
CA ARG A 289 4.42 8.28 -0.88
C ARG A 289 4.63 9.80 -0.89
N GLN A 290 5.87 10.25 -0.72
CA GLN A 290 6.21 11.68 -0.78
C GLN A 290 5.93 12.29 -2.16
N MET A 291 6.20 11.55 -3.23
CA MET A 291 5.88 11.96 -4.59
C MET A 291 4.37 12.12 -4.76
N ASN A 292 3.57 11.17 -4.29
CA ASN A 292 2.10 11.27 -4.34
C ASN A 292 1.58 12.46 -3.53
N GLU A 293 2.11 12.71 -2.32
CA GLU A 293 1.74 13.87 -1.50
C GLU A 293 2.08 15.19 -2.21
N THR A 294 3.24 15.25 -2.87
CA THR A 294 3.67 16.43 -3.65
C THR A 294 2.77 16.64 -4.86
N LEU A 295 2.47 15.59 -5.62
CA LEU A 295 1.57 15.65 -6.77
C LEU A 295 0.17 16.13 -6.36
N GLU A 296 -0.35 15.63 -5.24
CA GLU A 296 -1.64 16.09 -4.70
C GLU A 296 -1.59 17.58 -4.32
N ALA A 297 -0.53 18.01 -3.63
CA ALA A 297 -0.34 19.41 -3.25
C ALA A 297 -0.24 20.33 -4.48
N THR A 298 0.50 19.92 -5.51
CA THR A 298 0.61 20.64 -6.78
C THR A 298 -0.73 20.71 -7.50
N ALA A 299 -1.46 19.59 -7.60
CA ALA A 299 -2.79 19.57 -8.22
C ALA A 299 -3.78 20.49 -7.48
N ARG A 300 -3.76 20.48 -6.15
CA ARG A 300 -4.60 21.38 -5.32
C ARG A 300 -4.21 22.85 -5.51
N ALA A 301 -2.92 23.16 -5.62
CA ALA A 301 -2.44 24.52 -5.86
C ALA A 301 -2.86 25.02 -7.25
N ILE A 302 -2.71 24.18 -8.29
CA ILE A 302 -3.16 24.47 -9.66
C ILE A 302 -4.68 24.71 -9.67
N PHE A 303 -5.46 23.82 -9.05
CA PHE A 303 -6.91 23.97 -8.99
C PHE A 303 -7.33 25.28 -8.33
N LYS A 304 -6.72 25.61 -7.18
CA LYS A 304 -6.99 26.87 -6.48
C LYS A 304 -6.64 28.07 -7.35
N SER A 305 -5.44 28.08 -7.95
CA SER A 305 -4.99 29.17 -8.82
C SER A 305 -5.92 29.36 -10.02
N TRP A 306 -6.33 28.28 -10.68
CA TRP A 306 -7.09 28.36 -11.93
C TRP A 306 -8.59 28.60 -11.72
N PHE A 307 -9.20 27.96 -10.72
CA PHE A 307 -10.66 27.90 -10.58
C PHE A 307 -11.20 28.63 -9.35
N VAL A 308 -10.34 29.09 -8.44
CA VAL A 308 -10.75 29.85 -7.25
C VAL A 308 -10.18 31.27 -7.30
N ASP A 309 -8.88 31.41 -7.55
CA ASP A 309 -8.21 32.70 -7.62
C ASP A 309 -8.24 33.31 -9.03
N PHE A 310 -8.56 32.50 -10.06
CA PHE A 310 -8.61 32.89 -11.48
C PHE A 310 -7.33 33.57 -11.99
N ASP A 311 -6.17 33.13 -11.52
CA ASP A 311 -4.87 33.72 -11.88
C ASP A 311 -4.58 33.73 -13.40
N PRO A 312 -4.97 32.71 -14.20
CA PRO A 312 -4.79 32.77 -15.66
C PRO A 312 -5.52 33.94 -16.31
N VAL A 313 -6.75 34.25 -15.84
CA VAL A 313 -7.57 35.35 -16.35
C VAL A 313 -6.95 36.69 -15.98
N LYS A 314 -6.53 36.85 -14.71
CA LYS A 314 -5.82 38.05 -14.22
C LYS A 314 -4.53 38.30 -15.00
N THR A 315 -3.74 37.25 -15.22
CA THR A 315 -2.47 37.34 -15.95
C THR A 315 -2.69 37.79 -17.39
N LYS A 316 -3.72 37.26 -18.07
CA LYS A 316 -4.09 37.69 -19.42
C LYS A 316 -4.58 39.14 -19.47
N MET A 317 -5.34 39.60 -18.47
CA MET A 317 -5.77 41.00 -18.39
C MET A 317 -4.60 41.98 -18.32
N GLU A 318 -3.50 41.56 -17.70
CA GLU A 318 -2.25 42.33 -17.63
C GLU A 318 -1.40 42.22 -18.91
N GLY A 319 -1.88 41.54 -19.96
CA GLY A 319 -1.15 41.31 -21.19
C GLY A 319 -0.02 40.28 -21.06
N ARG A 320 0.03 39.52 -19.97
CA ARG A 320 1.05 38.49 -19.71
C ARG A 320 0.52 37.10 -20.10
N LYS A 321 1.45 36.18 -20.44
CA LYS A 321 1.11 34.77 -20.68
C LYS A 321 1.05 34.01 -19.34
N PRO A 322 -0.04 33.28 -19.04
CA PRO A 322 -0.12 32.43 -17.85
C PRO A 322 1.03 31.40 -17.81
N ALA A 323 1.67 31.28 -16.65
CA ALA A 323 2.72 30.30 -16.41
C ALA A 323 2.14 28.92 -16.06
N CYS A 324 2.96 27.87 -16.15
CA CYS A 324 2.61 26.49 -15.75
C CYS A 324 1.44 25.87 -16.52
N MET A 325 1.19 26.32 -17.76
CA MET A 325 0.24 25.72 -18.70
C MET A 325 0.75 25.86 -20.12
N ASP A 326 0.39 24.91 -20.98
CA ASP A 326 0.64 25.00 -22.41
C ASP A 326 -0.25 26.07 -23.07
N THR A 327 0.07 26.40 -24.32
CA THR A 327 -0.61 27.48 -25.05
C THR A 327 -2.08 27.16 -25.33
N GLU A 328 -2.43 25.89 -25.55
CA GLU A 328 -3.80 25.46 -25.84
C GLU A 328 -4.67 25.56 -24.60
N THR A 329 -4.20 25.04 -23.46
CA THR A 329 -4.86 25.17 -22.16
C THR A 329 -5.02 26.63 -21.77
N ALA A 330 -3.98 27.45 -21.99
CA ALA A 330 -4.07 28.89 -21.74
C ALA A 330 -5.17 29.54 -22.57
N ALA A 331 -5.36 29.14 -23.83
CA ALA A 331 -6.38 29.70 -24.72
C ALA A 331 -7.82 29.49 -24.20
N LEU A 332 -8.06 28.45 -23.39
CA LEU A 332 -9.38 28.14 -22.81
C LEU A 332 -9.84 29.16 -21.76
N PHE A 333 -8.92 29.91 -21.14
CA PHE A 333 -9.27 30.94 -20.16
C PHE A 333 -9.52 32.29 -20.84
N PRO A 334 -10.58 33.03 -20.46
CA PRO A 334 -10.83 34.37 -20.99
C PRO A 334 -9.79 35.38 -20.47
N SER A 335 -9.76 36.57 -21.07
CA SER A 335 -8.87 37.67 -20.68
C SER A 335 -9.61 38.83 -19.99
N ALA A 336 -10.76 38.56 -19.38
CA ALA A 336 -11.57 39.54 -18.66
C ALA A 336 -12.49 38.85 -17.65
N PHE A 337 -13.01 39.64 -16.70
CA PHE A 337 -14.03 39.23 -15.74
C PHE A 337 -15.40 39.84 -16.09
N GLN A 338 -16.47 39.20 -15.61
CA GLN A 338 -17.82 39.72 -15.58
C GLN A 338 -18.38 39.68 -14.15
N ASP A 339 -19.36 40.53 -13.84
CA ASP A 339 -20.06 40.49 -12.56
C ASP A 339 -21.05 39.31 -12.52
N SER A 340 -21.19 38.71 -11.34
CA SER A 340 -22.14 37.63 -11.09
C SER A 340 -22.65 37.66 -9.65
N PRO A 341 -23.72 36.92 -9.32
CA PRO A 341 -24.19 36.77 -7.95
C PRO A 341 -23.16 36.19 -6.97
N LEU A 342 -22.10 35.53 -7.46
CA LEU A 342 -21.01 34.97 -6.64
C LEU A 342 -19.76 35.86 -6.63
N GLY A 343 -19.87 37.12 -7.10
CA GLY A 343 -18.75 38.03 -7.29
C GLY A 343 -18.22 38.01 -8.73
N LYS A 344 -17.00 38.51 -8.93
CA LYS A 344 -16.37 38.55 -10.26
C LYS A 344 -15.95 37.16 -10.71
N ILE A 345 -16.43 36.73 -11.88
CA ILE A 345 -16.10 35.44 -12.49
C ILE A 345 -15.52 35.65 -13.90
N PRO A 346 -14.77 34.67 -14.45
CA PRO A 346 -14.24 34.76 -15.81
C PRO A 346 -15.34 35.03 -16.86
N GLN A 347 -15.06 35.89 -17.84
CA GLN A 347 -16.01 36.20 -18.90
C GLN A 347 -16.44 34.95 -19.68
N GLY A 348 -17.74 34.79 -19.91
CA GLY A 348 -18.33 33.62 -20.57
C GLY A 348 -18.66 32.48 -19.61
N TRP A 349 -18.28 32.56 -18.33
CA TRP A 349 -18.71 31.58 -17.33
C TRP A 349 -20.10 31.95 -16.81
N GLY A 350 -20.92 30.93 -16.55
CA GLY A 350 -22.27 31.07 -15.99
C GLY A 350 -22.33 30.66 -14.52
N VAL A 351 -23.32 31.19 -13.79
CA VAL A 351 -23.68 30.71 -12.46
C VAL A 351 -24.95 29.89 -12.58
N GLU A 352 -24.90 28.61 -12.21
CA GLU A 352 -26.03 27.70 -12.31
C GLU A 352 -26.17 26.86 -11.04
N LYS A 353 -27.39 26.41 -10.75
CA LYS A 353 -27.67 25.49 -9.66
C LYS A 353 -27.30 24.07 -10.09
N ILE A 354 -26.63 23.32 -9.22
CA ILE A 354 -26.18 21.96 -9.53
C ILE A 354 -27.33 21.04 -10.00
N GLY A 355 -28.53 21.16 -9.42
CA GLY A 355 -29.70 20.37 -9.81
C GLY A 355 -30.24 20.65 -11.22
N ASN A 356 -29.80 21.72 -11.87
CA ASN A 356 -30.11 22.01 -13.27
C ASN A 356 -29.07 21.41 -14.24
N LEU A 357 -27.89 21.03 -13.72
CA LEU A 357 -26.78 20.49 -14.52
C LEU A 357 -26.63 18.98 -14.39
N VAL A 358 -27.08 18.40 -13.27
CA VAL A 358 -26.93 16.97 -12.98
C VAL A 358 -28.24 16.38 -12.46
N GLU A 359 -28.46 15.12 -12.80
CA GLU A 359 -29.50 14.31 -12.18
C GLU A 359 -29.04 13.86 -10.79
N ILE A 360 -29.81 14.22 -9.76
CA ILE A 360 -29.48 13.85 -8.37
C ILE A 360 -30.20 12.55 -8.01
N VAL A 361 -29.46 11.45 -8.04
CA VAL A 361 -29.98 10.13 -7.66
C VAL A 361 -29.79 9.89 -6.16
N LYS A 362 -30.88 9.59 -5.45
CA LYS A 362 -30.81 9.26 -4.02
C LYS A 362 -30.22 7.86 -3.81
N GLY A 363 -29.30 7.74 -2.86
CA GLY A 363 -28.76 6.44 -2.46
C GLY A 363 -29.84 5.48 -1.95
N ARG A 364 -29.63 4.18 -2.16
CA ARG A 364 -30.60 3.14 -1.79
C ARG A 364 -30.37 2.61 -0.39
N SER A 365 -31.47 2.40 0.33
CA SER A 365 -31.49 1.52 1.49
C SER A 365 -31.47 0.07 1.02
N TYR A 366 -30.76 -0.79 1.76
CA TYR A 366 -30.64 -2.22 1.46
C TYR A 366 -30.92 -3.04 2.71
N ARG A 367 -31.36 -4.28 2.51
CA ARG A 367 -31.52 -5.29 3.56
C ARG A 367 -30.31 -6.22 3.55
N SER A 368 -29.92 -6.76 4.72
CA SER A 368 -28.77 -7.67 4.81
C SER A 368 -28.87 -8.87 3.87
N ARG A 369 -30.09 -9.36 3.59
CA ARG A 369 -30.34 -10.47 2.66
C ARG A 369 -30.02 -10.17 1.19
N GLU A 370 -29.85 -8.90 0.82
CA GLU A 370 -29.52 -8.42 -0.52
C GLU A 370 -28.02 -8.24 -0.72
N LEU A 371 -27.22 -8.40 0.34
CA LEU A 371 -25.76 -8.37 0.29
C LEU A 371 -25.23 -9.78 0.07
N ARG A 372 -25.33 -10.26 -1.16
CA ARG A 372 -24.82 -11.56 -1.60
C ARG A 372 -23.86 -11.35 -2.76
N GLU A 373 -23.00 -12.34 -2.99
CA GLU A 373 -22.10 -12.41 -4.15
C GLU A 373 -22.83 -12.01 -5.44
N SER A 374 -22.27 -11.01 -6.13
CA SER A 374 -22.84 -10.34 -7.29
C SER A 374 -21.77 -9.54 -8.01
N ASP A 375 -21.95 -9.32 -9.31
CA ASP A 375 -21.12 -8.42 -10.11
C ASP A 375 -21.48 -6.94 -9.94
N VAL A 376 -22.53 -6.65 -9.15
CA VAL A 376 -22.95 -5.29 -8.82
C VAL A 376 -22.40 -4.91 -7.45
N ALA A 377 -21.64 -3.81 -7.41
CA ALA A 377 -21.08 -3.26 -6.19
C ALA A 377 -21.98 -2.14 -5.63
N LEU A 378 -22.36 -2.28 -4.37
CA LEU A 378 -22.96 -1.20 -3.59
C LEU A 378 -21.87 -0.35 -2.95
N VAL A 379 -21.76 0.90 -3.40
CA VAL A 379 -20.95 1.93 -2.75
C VAL A 379 -21.67 2.37 -1.48
N THR A 380 -20.98 2.30 -0.34
CA THR A 380 -21.53 2.72 0.95
C THR A 380 -20.82 3.97 1.46
N LEU A 381 -21.35 4.59 2.52
CA LEU A 381 -20.63 5.69 3.19
C LEU A 381 -19.24 5.28 3.68
N LYS A 382 -19.03 3.99 4.00
CA LYS A 382 -17.71 3.45 4.37
C LYS A 382 -16.73 3.50 3.18
N SER A 383 -17.23 3.51 1.94
CA SER A 383 -16.43 3.58 0.72
C SER A 383 -15.80 4.95 0.47
N ILE A 384 -16.13 5.97 1.26
CA ILE A 384 -15.63 7.34 1.08
C ILE A 384 -14.84 7.75 2.32
N ARG A 385 -13.62 8.26 2.14
CA ARG A 385 -12.81 8.80 3.26
C ARG A 385 -13.30 10.19 3.63
N ARG A 386 -13.19 10.54 4.91
CA ARG A 386 -13.40 11.92 5.36
C ARG A 386 -12.34 12.81 4.71
N GLY A 387 -12.78 13.84 3.98
CA GLY A 387 -11.88 14.72 3.21
C GLY A 387 -11.67 14.31 1.74
N GLY A 388 -12.36 13.26 1.27
CA GLY A 388 -12.27 12.81 -0.12
C GLY A 388 -11.38 11.58 -0.29
N GLY A 389 -11.52 10.89 -1.43
CA GLY A 389 -10.84 9.64 -1.72
C GLY A 389 -11.69 8.40 -1.45
N TYR A 390 -11.33 7.31 -2.12
CA TYR A 390 -12.11 6.08 -2.18
C TYR A 390 -11.54 4.97 -1.28
N ARG A 391 -12.44 4.14 -0.73
CA ARG A 391 -12.15 2.98 0.12
C ARG A 391 -12.77 1.72 -0.49
N PRO A 392 -11.96 0.89 -1.18
CA PRO A 392 -12.45 -0.36 -1.76
C PRO A 392 -13.07 -1.30 -0.71
N ASP A 393 -12.53 -1.32 0.52
CA ASP A 393 -13.03 -2.13 1.65
C ASP A 393 -14.42 -1.71 2.18
N GLY A 394 -14.95 -0.59 1.68
CA GLY A 394 -16.31 -0.14 1.94
C GLY A 394 -17.35 -0.70 0.96
N LEU A 395 -16.92 -1.29 -0.16
CA LEU A 395 -17.81 -1.90 -1.13
C LEU A 395 -18.48 -3.15 -0.57
N LYS A 396 -19.73 -3.37 -0.99
CA LYS A 396 -20.45 -4.60 -0.68
C LYS A 396 -21.03 -5.18 -1.96
N PRO A 397 -21.00 -6.51 -2.15
CA PRO A 397 -21.70 -7.13 -3.26
C PRO A 397 -23.21 -6.99 -3.04
N TYR A 398 -23.98 -6.78 -4.12
CA TYR A 398 -25.39 -6.43 -4.04
C TYR A 398 -26.22 -7.15 -5.10
N THR A 399 -27.29 -7.83 -4.67
CA THR A 399 -28.23 -8.55 -5.55
C THR A 399 -29.64 -7.95 -5.51
N GLY A 400 -29.84 -6.81 -4.84
CA GLY A 400 -31.15 -6.17 -4.80
C GLY A 400 -31.56 -5.64 -6.18
N LYS A 401 -32.86 -5.50 -6.42
CA LYS A 401 -33.36 -4.99 -7.69
C LYS A 401 -32.99 -3.51 -7.83
N TYR A 402 -32.20 -3.20 -8.85
CA TYR A 402 -31.98 -1.83 -9.31
C TYR A 402 -33.24 -1.37 -10.05
N ASN A 403 -33.97 -0.41 -9.50
CA ASN A 403 -35.05 0.26 -10.22
C ASN A 403 -34.49 1.58 -10.77
N PRO A 404 -34.24 1.76 -12.06
CA PRO A 404 -33.64 3.00 -12.59
C PRO A 404 -34.48 4.28 -12.40
N GLU A 405 -35.67 4.19 -11.80
CA GLU A 405 -36.55 5.33 -11.49
C GLU A 405 -35.89 6.45 -10.66
#